data_AF-A0A7C5RHJ5-F1
#
_entry.id   AF-A0A7C5RHJ5-F1
#
_cell.length_a   1.000
_cell.length_b   1.000
_cell.length_c   1.000
_cell.angle_alpha   90.00
_cell.angle_beta   90.00
_cell.angle_gamma   90.00
#
_symmetry.space_group_name_H-M   'P 1'
#
loop_
_entity.id
_entity.type
_entity.pdbx_description
1 polymer ?
#
loop_
_entity_poly.entity_id
_entity_poly.type
_entity_poly.pdbx_seq_one_letter_code
_entity_poly.pdbx_strand_id
1 'polypeptide(L)'
;MDITKIREEILKSQTTQQRTYEIGIIIEPNEQIVPSVMESVKNIISQYGGKVISESELGRRTLAYPIRKNRKKYLEGIYKFIVFEGTQSTVSNLDRLVKINENIIRHIILRVKSPKSK
;
A
#
# COMPACT_ATOMS: atom_id res chain seq x y z
N MET A 1 15.97 -37.79 -1.96
CA MET A 1 15.41 -36.42 -1.80
C MET A 1 15.38 -36.12 -0.31
N ASP A 2 16.13 -35.10 0.12
CA ASP A 2 16.44 -34.85 1.53
C ASP A 2 15.23 -34.38 2.34
N ILE A 3 14.94 -35.10 3.43
CA ILE A 3 13.84 -34.84 4.39
C ILE A 3 13.97 -33.44 5.03
N THR A 4 15.20 -32.92 5.13
CA THR A 4 15.53 -31.58 5.63
C THR A 4 15.00 -30.47 4.72
N LYS A 5 15.10 -30.63 3.39
CA LYS A 5 14.55 -29.66 2.42
C LYS A 5 13.02 -29.61 2.50
N ILE A 6 12.40 -30.79 2.61
CA ILE A 6 10.94 -30.91 2.78
C ILE A 6 10.48 -30.23 4.08
N ARG A 7 11.24 -30.36 5.16
CA ARG A 7 10.92 -29.74 6.46
C ARG A 7 11.05 -28.21 6.44
N GLU A 8 12.05 -27.65 5.77
CA GLU A 8 12.17 -26.20 5.56
C GLU A 8 11.06 -25.63 4.69
N GLU A 9 10.64 -26.38 3.66
CA GLU A 9 9.55 -26.01 2.76
C GLU A 9 8.18 -26.04 3.47
N ILE A 10 7.97 -27.01 4.37
CA ILE A 10 6.81 -27.10 5.26
C ILE A 10 6.80 -25.97 6.31
N LEU A 11 7.96 -25.59 6.86
CA LEU A 11 8.05 -24.45 7.79
C LEU A 11 7.76 -23.10 7.11
N LYS A 12 8.22 -22.90 5.86
CA LYS A 12 7.88 -21.71 5.06
C LYS A 12 6.40 -21.65 4.68
N SER A 13 5.78 -22.78 4.34
CA SER A 13 4.36 -22.82 4.01
C SER A 13 3.46 -22.56 5.23
N GLN A 14 3.86 -22.98 6.43
CA GLN A 14 3.12 -22.71 7.68
C GLN A 14 3.19 -21.25 8.17
N THR A 15 4.18 -20.46 7.73
CA THR A 15 4.37 -19.07 8.21
C THR A 15 3.74 -18.00 7.30
N THR A 16 3.31 -18.37 6.09
CA THR A 16 2.84 -17.41 5.07
C THR A 16 1.32 -17.25 5.14
N GLN A 17 0.80 -16.63 6.21
CA GLN A 17 -0.62 -16.28 6.30
C GLN A 17 -0.91 -15.02 5.48
N GLN A 18 -1.80 -15.13 4.50
CA GLN A 18 -2.40 -13.97 3.84
C GLN A 18 -3.27 -13.20 4.83
N ARG A 19 -3.12 -11.88 4.83
CA ARG A 19 -3.84 -10.96 5.71
C ARG A 19 -4.40 -9.81 4.87
N THR A 20 -5.50 -9.25 5.32
CA THR A 20 -6.07 -8.05 4.72
C THR A 20 -5.39 -6.81 5.29
N TYR A 21 -5.02 -5.90 4.40
CA TYR A 21 -4.43 -4.61 4.70
C TYR A 21 -5.20 -3.50 4.01
N GLU A 22 -5.10 -2.30 4.57
CA GLU A 22 -5.55 -1.07 3.93
C GLU A 22 -4.35 -0.12 3.86
N ILE A 23 -4.08 0.42 2.68
CA ILE A 23 -3.12 1.50 2.50
C ILE A 23 -3.88 2.79 2.24
N GLY A 24 -3.67 3.78 3.12
CA GLY A 24 -4.09 5.16 2.88
C GLY A 24 -2.92 5.96 2.34
N ILE A 25 -3.13 6.66 1.22
CA ILE A 25 -2.12 7.51 0.59
C ILE A 25 -2.63 8.94 0.42
N ILE A 26 -1.71 9.88 0.60
CA ILE A 26 -1.89 11.30 0.31
C ILE A 26 -1.01 11.62 -0.89
N ILE A 27 -1.64 11.98 -2.01
CA ILE A 27 -0.99 12.31 -3.27
C ILE A 27 -0.87 13.84 -3.38
N GLU A 28 0.17 14.32 -4.07
CA GLU A 28 0.28 15.72 -4.50
C GLU A 28 -1.04 16.21 -5.11
N PRO A 29 -1.49 17.46 -4.83
CA PRO A 29 -2.79 17.99 -5.27
C PRO A 29 -2.84 18.30 -6.77
N ASN A 30 -2.43 17.35 -7.62
CA ASN A 30 -2.58 17.37 -9.06
C ASN A 30 -3.43 16.16 -9.48
N GLU A 31 -4.64 16.40 -9.98
CA GLU A 31 -5.59 15.32 -10.30
C GLU A 31 -5.15 14.47 -11.49
N GLN A 32 -4.37 15.03 -12.42
CA GLN A 32 -3.94 14.33 -13.64
C GLN A 32 -3.00 13.16 -13.35
N ILE A 33 -2.20 13.26 -12.27
CA ILE A 33 -1.24 12.21 -11.89
C ILE A 33 -1.86 11.11 -11.04
N VAL A 34 -3.04 11.35 -10.45
CA VAL A 34 -3.68 10.42 -9.50
C VAL A 34 -3.92 9.03 -10.09
N PRO A 35 -4.47 8.88 -11.31
CA PRO A 35 -4.70 7.55 -11.90
C PRO A 35 -3.40 6.76 -12.07
N SER A 36 -2.34 7.42 -12.54
CA SER A 36 -1.02 6.80 -12.74
C SER A 36 -0.39 6.36 -11.42
N VAL A 37 -0.49 7.17 -10.37
CA VAL A 37 0.00 6.82 -9.03
C VAL A 37 -0.78 5.62 -8.48
N MET A 38 -2.10 5.62 -8.60
CA MET A 38 -2.94 4.51 -8.14
C MET A 38 -2.65 3.21 -8.88
N GLU A 39 -2.47 3.26 -10.20
CA GLU A 39 -2.09 2.12 -11.01
C GLU A 39 -0.70 1.59 -10.62
N SER A 40 0.28 2.47 -10.40
CA SER A 40 1.60 2.08 -9.90
C SER A 40 1.52 1.33 -8.57
N VAL A 41 0.75 1.84 -7.60
CA VAL A 41 0.55 1.17 -6.30
C VAL A 41 -0.12 -0.20 -6.48
N LYS A 42 -1.15 -0.31 -7.33
CA LYS A 42 -1.82 -1.58 -7.63
C LYS A 42 -0.89 -2.59 -8.29
N ASN A 43 -0.06 -2.15 -9.23
CA ASN A 43 0.92 -3.00 -9.89
C ASN A 43 1.95 -3.54 -8.91
N ILE A 44 2.41 -2.72 -7.96
CA ILE A 44 3.30 -3.18 -6.89
C ILE A 44 2.61 -4.25 -6.04
N ILE A 45 1.36 -4.03 -5.62
CA ILE A 45 0.60 -5.03 -4.85
C ILE A 45 0.53 -6.36 -5.60
N SER A 46 0.13 -6.34 -6.87
CA SER A 46 0.01 -7.54 -7.72
C SER A 46 1.36 -8.23 -7.96
N GLN A 47 2.43 -7.44 -8.19
CA GLN A 47 3.78 -7.96 -8.43
C GLN A 47 4.33 -8.78 -7.25
N TYR A 48 3.98 -8.39 -6.02
CA TYR A 48 4.41 -9.09 -4.81
C TYR A 48 3.34 -10.05 -4.26
N GLY A 49 2.47 -10.58 -5.14
CA GLY A 49 1.51 -11.63 -4.82
C GLY A 49 0.34 -11.17 -3.94
N GLY A 50 0.06 -9.88 -3.90
CA GLY A 50 -1.12 -9.32 -3.27
C GLY A 50 -2.30 -9.23 -4.24
N LYS A 51 -3.52 -9.15 -3.69
CA LYS A 51 -4.77 -9.03 -4.43
C LYS A 51 -5.51 -7.78 -3.98
N VAL A 52 -5.82 -6.88 -4.90
CA VAL A 52 -6.64 -5.69 -4.60
C VAL A 52 -8.09 -6.13 -4.41
N ILE A 53 -8.72 -5.71 -3.32
CA ILE A 53 -10.13 -6.00 -2.99
C ILE A 53 -11.01 -4.82 -3.40
N SER A 54 -10.63 -3.61 -2.98
CA SER A 54 -11.44 -2.41 -3.20
C SER A 54 -10.61 -1.14 -3.17
N GLU A 55 -11.10 -0.12 -3.86
CA GLU A 55 -10.55 1.24 -3.86
C GLU A 55 -11.60 2.19 -3.28
N SER A 56 -11.15 3.17 -2.50
CA SER A 56 -12.01 4.26 -2.04
C SER A 56 -11.29 5.61 -2.08
N GLU A 57 -12.09 6.68 -2.13
CA GLU A 57 -11.62 8.04 -2.31
C GLU A 57 -12.26 8.97 -1.29
N LEU A 58 -11.44 9.85 -0.70
CA LEU A 58 -11.90 10.99 0.08
C LEU A 58 -11.71 12.34 -0.66
N GLY A 59 -10.98 12.34 -1.78
CA GLY A 59 -10.78 13.50 -2.65
C GLY A 59 -9.71 14.47 -2.13
N ARG A 60 -9.70 15.70 -2.67
CA ARG A 60 -8.79 16.78 -2.26
C ARG A 60 -9.21 17.35 -0.90
N ARG A 61 -8.27 17.48 0.02
CA ARG A 61 -8.47 18.12 1.34
C ARG A 61 -7.26 18.95 1.75
N THR A 62 -7.52 19.99 2.55
CA THR A 62 -6.48 20.76 3.24
C THR A 62 -5.86 19.93 4.37
N LEU A 63 -4.54 20.02 4.49
CA LEU A 63 -3.77 19.38 5.56
C LEU A 63 -3.82 20.26 6.81
N ALA A 64 -3.84 19.63 7.99
CA ALA A 64 -3.82 20.37 9.26
C ALA A 64 -2.54 21.22 9.44
N TYR A 65 -1.44 20.79 8.83
CA TYR A 65 -0.17 21.50 8.82
C TYR A 65 0.59 21.19 7.52
N PRO A 66 1.49 22.07 7.08
CA PRO A 66 2.25 21.83 5.87
C PRO A 66 3.23 20.66 6.03
N ILE A 67 3.19 19.73 5.08
CA ILE A 67 4.12 18.60 5.02
C ILE A 67 5.19 18.92 3.98
N ARG A 68 6.46 18.74 4.36
CA ARG A 68 7.59 18.81 3.43
C ARG A 68 7.94 17.42 2.93
N LYS A 69 8.01 17.26 1.61
CA LYS A 69 8.52 16.05 0.94
C LYS A 69 9.50 16.53 -0.13
N ASN A 70 10.74 16.05 -0.04
CA ASN A 70 11.86 16.53 -0.84
C ASN A 70 11.98 18.07 -0.75
N ARG A 71 11.92 18.77 -1.89
CA ARG A 71 12.02 20.24 -1.96
C ARG A 71 10.66 20.95 -1.96
N LYS A 72 9.54 20.20 -1.95
CA LYS A 72 8.18 20.74 -2.04
C LYS A 72 7.51 20.78 -0.66
N LYS A 73 6.68 21.80 -0.45
CA LYS A 73 5.84 21.99 0.74
C LYS A 73 4.38 21.89 0.31
N TYR A 74 3.64 20.98 0.91
CA TYR A 74 2.24 20.73 0.60
C TYR A 74 1.34 21.21 1.73
N LEU A 75 0.29 21.96 1.39
CA LEU A 75 -0.80 22.37 2.29
C LEU A 75 -2.11 21.65 1.99
N GLU A 76 -2.17 20.97 0.85
CA GLU A 76 -3.31 20.18 0.40
C GLU A 76 -2.80 18.84 -0.15
N GLY A 77 -3.68 17.85 -0.18
CA GLY A 77 -3.40 16.56 -0.80
C GLY A 77 -4.69 15.83 -1.19
N ILE A 78 -4.55 14.87 -2.11
CA ILE A 78 -5.64 14.02 -2.55
C ILE A 78 -5.54 12.68 -1.82
N TYR A 79 -6.62 12.31 -1.14
CA TYR A 79 -6.69 11.11 -0.30
C TYR A 79 -7.32 9.93 -1.04
N LYS A 80 -6.57 8.83 -1.11
CA LYS A 80 -6.99 7.56 -1.71
C LYS A 80 -6.68 6.41 -0.77
N PHE A 81 -7.49 5.36 -0.85
CA PHE A 81 -7.33 4.15 -0.05
C PHE A 81 -7.48 2.92 -0.92
N ILE A 82 -6.67 1.91 -0.62
CA ILE A 82 -6.74 0.61 -1.28
C ILE A 82 -6.78 -0.46 -0.19
N VAL A 83 -7.80 -1.32 -0.25
CA VAL A 83 -7.86 -2.54 0.55
C VAL A 83 -7.32 -3.68 -0.29
N PHE A 84 -6.38 -4.43 0.24
CA PHE A 84 -5.76 -5.54 -0.45
C PHE A 84 -5.44 -6.70 0.49
N GLU A 85 -5.39 -7.91 -0.06
CA GLU A 85 -4.87 -9.09 0.61
C GLU A 85 -3.42 -9.28 0.23
N GLY A 86 -2.59 -9.68 1.18
CA GLY A 86 -1.19 -9.91 0.91
C GLY A 86 -0.48 -10.59 2.07
N THR A 87 0.77 -10.95 1.81
CA THR A 87 1.66 -11.49 2.83
C THR A 87 2.44 -10.36 3.48
N GLN A 88 3.20 -10.67 4.54
CA GLN A 88 4.05 -9.67 5.19
C GLN A 88 5.14 -9.13 4.25
N SER A 89 5.66 -9.96 3.33
CA SER A 89 6.66 -9.53 2.34
C SER A 89 6.05 -8.57 1.32
N THR A 90 4.81 -8.80 0.89
CA THR A 90 4.05 -7.87 0.03
C THR A 90 4.02 -6.47 0.64
N VAL A 91 3.64 -6.37 1.92
CA VAL A 91 3.58 -5.09 2.65
C VAL A 91 4.94 -4.42 2.77
N SER A 92 5.99 -5.19 3.10
CA SER A 92 7.34 -4.64 3.24
C SER A 92 7.88 -4.06 1.93
N ASN A 93 7.62 -4.72 0.79
CA ASN A 93 8.03 -4.23 -0.52
C ASN A 93 7.19 -3.03 -0.96
N LEU A 94 5.88 -3.07 -0.71
CA LEU A 94 4.97 -1.97 -0.98
C LEU A 94 5.39 -0.70 -0.23
N ASP A 95 5.64 -0.80 1.09
CA ASP A 95 6.06 0.32 1.92
C ASP A 95 7.33 0.99 1.37
N ARG A 96 8.32 0.18 0.99
CA ARG A 96 9.59 0.67 0.44
C ARG A 96 9.39 1.42 -0.87
N LEU A 97 8.62 0.86 -1.80
CA LEU A 97 8.43 1.44 -3.14
C LEU A 97 7.54 2.68 -3.10
N VAL A 98 6.47 2.65 -2.30
CA VAL A 98 5.58 3.80 -2.08
C VAL A 98 6.34 4.97 -1.46
N LYS A 99 7.25 4.71 -0.50
CA LYS A 99 8.07 5.74 0.13
C LYS A 99 8.97 6.50 -0.86
N ILE A 100 9.47 5.80 -1.89
CA ILE A 100 10.36 6.36 -2.93
C ILE A 100 9.58 7.22 -3.91
N ASN A 101 8.30 6.94 -4.15
CA ASN A 101 7.47 7.70 -5.08
C ASN A 101 7.33 9.16 -4.61
N GLU A 102 7.80 10.11 -5.42
CA GLU A 102 7.79 11.53 -5.09
C GLU A 102 6.40 12.14 -5.11
N ASN A 103 5.47 11.55 -5.86
CA ASN A 103 4.09 12.01 -5.96
C ASN A 103 3.26 11.67 -4.70
N ILE A 104 3.78 10.79 -3.83
CA ILE A 104 3.13 10.38 -2.59
C ILE A 104 3.76 11.17 -1.44
N ILE A 105 2.97 12.06 -0.86
CA ILE A 105 3.37 12.93 0.25
C ILE A 105 3.55 12.10 1.52
N ARG A 106 2.57 11.25 1.82
CA ARG A 106 2.54 10.38 3.00
C ARG A 106 1.68 9.16 2.72
N HIS A 107 2.02 8.05 3.33
CA HIS A 107 1.23 6.84 3.31
C HIS A 107 1.18 6.20 4.70
N ILE A 108 0.18 5.37 4.92
CA ILE A 108 0.06 4.51 6.09
C ILE A 108 -0.52 3.17 5.64
N ILE A 109 0.06 2.08 6.14
CA ILE A 109 -0.44 0.73 5.89
C ILE A 109 -0.95 0.17 7.22
N LEU A 110 -2.21 -0.24 7.26
CA LEU A 110 -2.89 -0.77 8.43
C LEU A 110 -3.32 -2.21 8.16
N ARG A 111 -3.16 -3.07 9.16
CA ARG A 111 -3.72 -4.43 9.10
C ARG A 111 -5.20 -4.37 9.48
N VAL A 112 -6.05 -4.90 8.61
CA VAL A 112 -7.50 -4.95 8.82
C VAL A 112 -7.84 -6.28 9.49
N LYS A 113 -8.45 -6.23 10.68
CA LYS A 113 -8.90 -7.45 11.39
C LYS A 113 -10.21 -7.99 10.85
N SER A 114 -11.09 -7.11 10.37
CA SER A 114 -12.40 -7.44 9.82
C SER A 114 -12.69 -6.42 8.71
N PRO A 115 -12.76 -6.81 7.43
CA PRO A 115 -13.14 -5.87 6.39
C PRO A 115 -14.55 -5.37 6.69
N LYS A 116 -14.72 -4.04 6.76
CA LYS A 116 -16.06 -3.47 6.86
C LYS A 116 -16.77 -3.80 5.54
N SER A 117 -17.73 -4.74 5.61
CA SER A 117 -18.72 -4.88 4.55
C SER A 117 -19.42 -3.53 4.43
N LYS A 118 -19.36 -2.98 3.23
CA LYS A 118 -20.18 -1.85 2.83
C LYS A 118 -21.61 -2.33 2.60
#